data_AF-A0A8J6NU46-F1
#
_entry.id   AF-A0A8J6NU46-F1
#
_cell.length_a   1.000
_cell.length_b   1.000
_cell.length_c   1.000
_cell.angle_alpha   90.00
_cell.angle_beta   90.00
_cell.angle_gamma   90.00
#
_symmetry.space_group_name_H-M   'P 1'
#
loop_
_entity.id
_entity.type
_entity.pdbx_description
1 polymer ?
#
loop_
_entity_poly.entity_id
_entity_poly.type
_entity_poly.pdbx_seq_one_letter_code
_entity_poly.pdbx_strand_id
1 'polypeptide(L)'
;MFSIMPAKLNFQRRFSAILVYGRPPLVFGGMLCALAVMWNRSPLLYTLGVTLLFISMSFDLIDGWFATRFQLHSTLAHLADRVMDKIVFSIIFPLVAVGSMWRLLFTSPAGTKAELLHGILVLILCVTVLIRDNFAHFMRFFAMRTGPEPEPREFTRLRTVVAAPVGTLLYAHAFFVPSSLDSSIYAWISWLGNLPLRVLFIIEILFLIINFGSIAAYCRKYGTYCLDEICDEDELLRRNILAFFPNALTIMNAMMGLLAVLFAYQDRIREAYLFLIGAAIFDKLDGALARKLGLTEPLPGQDRPRYISLGGILDDIADAVSFCIVPAWIFYLLLADFADPVIRQLPVGLIAVLYAGLGIGRLVYFTLDRTPIPGFFKGMPTPAAALLVVAPLIMFNQSVQEASELARYWGIFCFGLMIFGAVMMNFYPIRYLHLGRFMDRHSWFGRLNMLLLVVSILTPYLGYVALIYMFLYVLSPLITGRILPNQEKTDQK
;
A
#
# COMPACT_ATOMS: atom_id res chain seq x y z
N MET A 1 -28.60 11.69 -49.07
CA MET A 1 -27.42 10.96 -49.54
C MET A 1 -27.11 9.84 -48.55
N PHE A 2 -27.87 8.74 -48.62
CA PHE A 2 -27.65 7.55 -47.79
C PHE A 2 -26.43 6.82 -48.35
N SER A 3 -25.27 7.04 -47.73
CA SER A 3 -24.06 6.29 -48.05
C SER A 3 -24.30 4.82 -47.69
N ILE A 4 -24.40 3.97 -48.71
CA ILE A 4 -24.43 2.51 -48.60
C ILE A 4 -23.10 2.09 -47.96
N MET A 5 -23.10 1.91 -46.64
CA MET A 5 -21.94 1.33 -45.95
C MET A 5 -21.74 -0.11 -46.45
N PRO A 6 -20.51 -0.55 -46.71
CA PRO A 6 -20.25 -1.89 -47.20
C PRO A 6 -20.79 -2.92 -46.20
N ALA A 7 -21.50 -3.95 -46.69
CA ALA A 7 -22.22 -4.93 -45.86
C ALA A 7 -21.35 -5.58 -44.76
N LYS A 8 -20.04 -5.75 -45.01
CA LYS A 8 -19.06 -6.22 -44.02
C LYS A 8 -18.95 -5.30 -42.80
N LEU A 9 -18.97 -3.98 -42.98
CA LEU A 9 -18.87 -3.00 -41.88
C LEU A 9 -20.14 -3.00 -41.02
N ASN A 10 -21.30 -3.19 -41.65
CA ASN A 10 -22.59 -3.32 -40.94
C ASN A 10 -22.67 -4.62 -40.12
N PHE A 11 -22.18 -5.74 -40.66
CA PHE A 11 -22.09 -7.00 -39.91
C PHE A 11 -21.17 -6.86 -38.70
N GLN A 12 -19.98 -6.28 -38.89
CA GLN A 12 -19.02 -6.05 -37.81
C GLN A 12 -19.58 -5.15 -36.70
N ARG A 13 -20.28 -4.06 -37.03
CA ARG A 13 -20.93 -3.19 -36.05
C ARG A 13 -22.05 -3.90 -35.28
N ARG A 14 -22.90 -4.67 -35.96
CA ARG A 14 -23.96 -5.44 -35.30
C ARG A 14 -23.40 -6.51 -34.38
N PHE A 15 -22.32 -7.17 -34.79
CA PHE A 15 -21.66 -8.20 -34.00
C PHE A 15 -21.03 -7.63 -32.72
N SER A 16 -20.28 -6.52 -32.81
CA SER A 16 -19.73 -5.85 -31.62
C SER A 16 -20.85 -5.32 -30.70
N ALA A 17 -21.94 -4.77 -31.25
CA ALA A 17 -23.08 -4.37 -30.42
C ALA A 17 -23.69 -5.55 -29.65
N ILE A 18 -23.84 -6.72 -30.28
CA ILE A 18 -24.33 -7.93 -29.58
C ILE A 18 -23.39 -8.33 -28.45
N LEU A 19 -22.07 -8.26 -28.65
CA LEU A 19 -21.09 -8.58 -27.62
C LEU A 19 -21.18 -7.61 -26.44
N VAL A 20 -21.26 -6.30 -26.69
CA VAL A 20 -21.33 -5.28 -25.64
C VAL A 20 -22.65 -5.36 -24.85
N TYR A 21 -23.79 -5.36 -25.54
CA TYR A 21 -25.12 -5.34 -24.91
C TYR A 21 -25.57 -6.72 -24.41
N GLY A 22 -24.90 -7.80 -24.83
CA GLY A 22 -25.18 -9.15 -24.38
C GLY A 22 -24.68 -9.46 -22.96
N ARG A 23 -23.70 -8.70 -22.44
CA ARG A 23 -23.08 -8.96 -21.13
C ARG A 23 -24.05 -8.76 -19.95
N PRO A 24 -24.75 -7.61 -19.80
CA PRO A 24 -25.62 -7.40 -18.64
C PRO A 24 -26.75 -8.43 -18.49
N PRO A 25 -27.47 -8.85 -19.56
CA PRO A 25 -28.48 -9.90 -19.45
C PRO A 25 -27.91 -11.25 -18.96
N LEU A 26 -26.73 -11.65 -19.44
CA LEU A 26 -26.07 -12.88 -19.00
C LEU A 26 -25.71 -12.82 -17.50
N VAL A 27 -25.15 -11.69 -17.07
CA VAL A 27 -24.76 -11.46 -15.67
C VAL A 27 -25.98 -11.39 -14.76
N PHE A 28 -27.06 -10.75 -15.22
CA PHE A 28 -28.34 -10.72 -14.51
C PHE A 28 -28.94 -12.13 -14.39
N GLY A 29 -28.88 -12.95 -15.45
CA GLY A 29 -29.25 -14.36 -15.39
C GLY A 29 -28.41 -15.14 -14.37
N GLY A 30 -27.10 -14.90 -14.34
CA GLY A 30 -26.20 -15.44 -13.31
C GLY A 30 -26.62 -15.03 -11.89
N MET A 31 -27.00 -13.76 -11.69
CA MET A 31 -27.52 -13.29 -10.40
C MET A 31 -28.77 -14.04 -9.95
N LEU A 32 -29.74 -14.22 -10.83
CA LEU A 32 -30.95 -15.00 -10.51
C LEU A 32 -30.61 -16.45 -10.14
N CYS A 33 -29.64 -17.05 -10.84
CA CYS A 33 -29.16 -18.39 -10.52
C CYS A 33 -28.51 -18.44 -9.15
N ALA A 34 -27.64 -17.49 -8.79
CA ALA A 34 -27.03 -17.41 -7.46
C ALA A 34 -28.08 -17.28 -6.35
N LEU A 35 -29.06 -16.38 -6.51
CA LEU A 35 -30.15 -16.23 -5.54
C LEU A 35 -30.93 -17.53 -5.37
N ALA A 36 -31.21 -18.23 -6.46
CA ALA A 36 -31.86 -19.53 -6.42
C ALA A 36 -30.98 -20.62 -5.80
N VAL A 37 -29.66 -20.60 -6.00
CA VAL A 37 -28.70 -21.49 -5.33
C VAL A 37 -28.67 -21.23 -3.83
N MET A 38 -28.70 -19.96 -3.40
CA MET A 38 -28.75 -19.61 -1.98
C MET A 38 -29.98 -20.17 -1.28
N TRP A 39 -31.11 -20.26 -2.00
CA TRP A 39 -32.38 -20.75 -1.49
C TRP A 39 -32.53 -22.28 -1.60
N ASN A 40 -32.33 -22.84 -2.79
CA ASN A 40 -32.62 -24.25 -3.12
C ASN A 40 -31.41 -25.17 -3.12
N ARG A 41 -30.18 -24.63 -3.04
CA ARG A 41 -28.91 -25.38 -3.09
C ARG A 41 -28.81 -26.35 -4.27
N SER A 42 -29.44 -26.01 -5.40
CA SER A 42 -29.45 -26.88 -6.57
C SER A 42 -28.14 -26.76 -7.36
N PRO A 43 -27.39 -27.85 -7.58
CA PRO A 43 -26.14 -27.78 -8.34
C PRO A 43 -26.33 -27.43 -9.82
N LEU A 44 -27.49 -27.71 -10.39
CA LEU A 44 -27.84 -27.34 -11.77
C LEU A 44 -27.92 -25.82 -11.96
N LEU A 45 -28.47 -25.08 -10.98
CA LEU A 45 -28.50 -23.62 -11.05
C LEU A 45 -27.11 -23.04 -10.78
N TYR A 46 -26.28 -23.70 -9.99
CA TYR A 46 -24.88 -23.32 -9.82
C TYR A 46 -24.11 -23.43 -11.14
N THR A 47 -24.18 -24.56 -11.86
CA THR A 47 -23.52 -24.72 -13.16
C THR A 47 -24.04 -23.75 -14.21
N LEU A 48 -25.35 -23.53 -14.25
CA LEU A 48 -25.95 -22.56 -15.15
C LEU A 48 -25.47 -21.13 -14.84
N GLY A 49 -25.43 -20.74 -13.57
CA GLY A 49 -24.95 -19.42 -13.17
C GLY A 49 -23.48 -19.17 -13.50
N VAL A 50 -22.59 -20.15 -13.22
CA VAL A 50 -21.16 -20.05 -13.56
C VAL A 50 -20.95 -20.00 -15.08
N THR A 51 -21.67 -20.82 -15.85
CA THR A 51 -21.54 -20.83 -17.32
C THR A 51 -22.01 -19.51 -17.95
N LEU A 52 -23.10 -18.92 -17.46
CA LEU A 52 -23.56 -17.59 -17.91
C LEU A 52 -22.50 -16.49 -17.69
N LEU A 53 -21.85 -16.48 -16.52
CA LEU A 53 -20.78 -15.53 -16.24
C LEU A 53 -19.53 -15.77 -17.08
N PHE A 54 -19.17 -17.03 -17.32
CA PHE A 54 -18.04 -17.38 -18.18
C PHE A 54 -18.28 -16.96 -19.63
N ILE A 55 -19.51 -17.11 -20.14
CA ILE A 55 -19.90 -16.61 -21.46
C ILE A 55 -19.82 -15.08 -21.49
N SER A 56 -20.34 -14.40 -20.47
CA SER A 56 -20.25 -12.93 -20.37
C SER A 56 -18.80 -12.42 -20.36
N MET A 57 -17.90 -13.09 -19.63
CA MET A 57 -16.47 -12.77 -19.62
C MET A 57 -15.84 -12.99 -20.99
N SER A 58 -16.23 -14.06 -21.68
CA SER A 58 -15.73 -14.34 -23.03
C SER A 58 -16.15 -13.24 -24.02
N PHE A 59 -17.37 -12.71 -23.90
CA PHE A 59 -17.84 -11.59 -24.73
C PHE A 59 -17.02 -10.33 -24.53
N ASP A 60 -16.63 -10.02 -23.29
CA ASP A 60 -15.76 -8.88 -22.97
C ASP A 60 -14.38 -8.96 -23.65
N LEU A 61 -13.74 -10.13 -23.55
CA LEU A 61 -12.44 -10.38 -24.19
C LEU A 61 -12.53 -10.31 -25.72
N ILE A 62 -13.58 -10.89 -26.30
CA ILE A 62 -13.79 -10.90 -27.76
C ILE A 62 -14.08 -9.49 -28.26
N ASP A 63 -14.90 -8.70 -27.57
CA ASP A 63 -15.20 -7.33 -27.98
C ASP A 63 -13.95 -6.44 -27.95
N GLY A 64 -13.14 -6.52 -26.89
CA GLY A 64 -11.87 -5.78 -26.81
C GLY A 64 -10.89 -6.14 -27.94
N TRP A 65 -10.79 -7.43 -28.30
CA TRP A 65 -10.00 -7.89 -29.44
C TRP A 65 -10.58 -7.41 -30.78
N PHE A 66 -11.90 -7.41 -30.91
CA PHE A 66 -12.57 -7.03 -32.15
C PHE A 66 -12.46 -5.52 -32.41
N ALA A 67 -12.63 -4.70 -31.38
CA ALA A 67 -12.48 -3.26 -31.44
C ALA A 67 -11.06 -2.84 -31.87
N THR A 68 -10.03 -3.50 -31.32
CA THR A 68 -8.62 -3.22 -31.68
C THR A 68 -8.27 -3.64 -33.10
N ARG A 69 -8.79 -4.79 -33.57
CA ARG A 69 -8.48 -5.31 -34.91
C ARG A 69 -9.18 -4.56 -36.04
N PHE A 70 -10.40 -4.09 -35.84
CA PHE A 70 -11.22 -3.51 -36.92
C PHE A 70 -11.42 -1.99 -36.83
N GLN A 71 -10.81 -1.30 -35.86
CA GLN A 71 -10.89 0.16 -35.68
C GLN A 71 -12.32 0.73 -35.81
N LEU A 72 -13.29 0.02 -35.25
CA LEU A 72 -14.71 0.41 -35.28
C LEU A 72 -14.97 1.56 -34.30
N HIS A 73 -14.43 2.74 -34.58
CA HIS A 73 -14.65 3.96 -33.80
C HIS A 73 -16.04 4.52 -34.12
N SER A 74 -17.09 3.93 -33.54
CA SER A 74 -18.37 4.60 -33.43
C SER A 74 -18.35 5.49 -32.20
N THR A 75 -18.86 6.73 -32.33
CA THR A 75 -18.80 7.77 -31.29
C THR A 75 -19.46 7.37 -29.97
N LEU A 76 -20.40 6.41 -30.00
CA LEU A 76 -21.15 5.95 -28.82
C LEU A 76 -20.68 4.59 -28.27
N ALA A 77 -19.91 3.78 -29.02
CA ALA A 77 -19.52 2.44 -28.56
C ALA A 77 -18.66 2.47 -27.29
N HIS A 78 -17.69 3.39 -27.22
CA HIS A 78 -16.83 3.52 -26.04
C HIS A 78 -17.57 3.98 -24.78
N LEU A 79 -18.68 4.73 -24.93
CA LEU A 79 -19.50 5.14 -23.80
C LEU A 79 -20.39 3.97 -23.33
N ALA A 80 -21.01 3.27 -24.28
CA ALA A 80 -21.86 2.11 -24.01
C ALA A 80 -21.08 1.01 -23.28
N ASP A 81 -19.88 0.67 -23.76
CA ASP A 81 -19.02 -0.35 -23.16
C ASP A 81 -18.69 -0.05 -21.69
N ARG A 82 -18.32 1.20 -21.38
CA ARG A 82 -18.06 1.66 -20.00
C ARG A 82 -19.30 1.57 -19.10
N VAL A 83 -20.48 1.88 -19.64
CA VAL A 83 -21.75 1.78 -18.89
C VAL A 83 -22.11 0.31 -18.65
N MET A 84 -21.94 -0.55 -19.65
CA MET A 84 -22.20 -1.98 -19.51
C MET A 84 -21.26 -2.62 -18.49
N ASP A 85 -19.97 -2.29 -18.49
CA ASP A 85 -19.00 -2.72 -17.46
C ASP A 85 -19.48 -2.37 -16.05
N LYS A 86 -19.95 -1.14 -15.87
CA LYS A 86 -20.44 -0.66 -14.58
C LYS A 86 -21.65 -1.45 -14.10
N ILE A 87 -22.59 -1.76 -15.00
CA ILE A 87 -23.76 -2.60 -14.68
C ILE A 87 -23.30 -4.00 -14.28
N VAL A 88 -22.41 -4.61 -15.07
CA VAL A 88 -21.88 -5.96 -14.81
C VAL A 88 -21.20 -6.03 -13.44
N PHE A 89 -20.29 -5.11 -13.13
CA PHE A 89 -19.58 -5.12 -11.85
C PHE A 89 -20.47 -4.76 -10.66
N SER A 90 -21.48 -3.90 -10.85
CA SER A 90 -22.48 -3.56 -9.82
C SER A 90 -23.41 -4.73 -9.49
N ILE A 91 -23.48 -5.75 -10.35
CA ILE A 91 -24.20 -6.99 -10.07
C ILE A 91 -23.26 -8.02 -9.44
N ILE A 92 -22.12 -8.32 -10.08
CA ILE A 92 -21.24 -9.44 -9.68
C ILE A 92 -20.65 -9.21 -8.29
N PHE A 93 -20.03 -8.06 -8.00
CA PHE A 93 -19.26 -7.91 -6.76
C PHE A 93 -20.12 -7.88 -5.50
N PRO A 94 -21.27 -7.18 -5.46
CA PRO A 94 -22.19 -7.28 -4.32
C PRO A 94 -22.71 -8.70 -4.13
N LEU A 95 -23.05 -9.39 -5.23
CA LEU A 95 -23.53 -10.76 -5.20
C LEU A 95 -22.49 -11.73 -4.64
N VAL A 96 -21.23 -11.61 -5.08
CA VAL A 96 -20.11 -12.41 -4.59
C VAL A 96 -19.84 -12.11 -3.11
N ALA A 97 -19.88 -10.85 -2.67
CA ALA A 97 -19.71 -10.51 -1.25
C ALA A 97 -20.80 -11.16 -0.37
N VAL A 98 -22.05 -11.12 -0.80
CA VAL A 98 -23.16 -11.81 -0.12
C VAL A 98 -22.97 -13.33 -0.18
N GLY A 99 -22.58 -13.88 -1.33
CA GLY A 99 -22.34 -15.31 -1.52
C GLY A 99 -21.21 -15.84 -0.63
N SER A 100 -20.11 -15.09 -0.49
CA SER A 100 -19.00 -15.45 0.41
C SER A 100 -19.43 -15.50 1.87
N MET A 101 -20.32 -14.59 2.30
CA MET A 101 -20.90 -14.63 3.65
C MET A 101 -21.90 -15.77 3.82
N TRP A 102 -22.74 -16.03 2.80
CA TRP A 102 -23.66 -17.16 2.79
C TRP A 102 -22.93 -18.50 2.91
N ARG A 103 -21.79 -18.65 2.22
CA ARG A 103 -20.95 -19.86 2.28
C ARG A 103 -20.48 -20.20 3.70
N LEU A 104 -20.21 -19.21 4.55
CA LEU A 104 -19.81 -19.41 5.95
C LEU A 104 -20.88 -20.14 6.76
N LEU A 105 -22.16 -19.87 6.48
CA LEU A 105 -23.28 -20.46 7.21
C LEU A 105 -23.55 -21.91 6.81
N PHE A 106 -23.30 -22.26 5.55
CA PHE A 106 -23.81 -23.51 4.98
C PHE A 106 -22.75 -24.53 4.59
N THR A 107 -21.56 -24.09 4.18
CA THR A 107 -20.51 -24.99 3.67
C THR A 107 -19.39 -25.19 4.69
N SER A 108 -19.09 -24.17 5.50
CA SER A 108 -18.04 -24.21 6.52
C SER A 108 -18.57 -23.85 7.92
N PRO A 109 -19.44 -24.67 8.54
CA PRO A 109 -20.08 -24.34 9.82
C PRO A 109 -19.10 -24.21 11.01
N ALA A 110 -17.86 -24.69 10.89
CA ALA A 110 -16.80 -24.50 11.89
C ALA A 110 -16.09 -23.12 11.79
N GLY A 111 -16.48 -22.29 10.81
CA GLY A 111 -16.16 -20.87 10.67
C GLY A 111 -14.78 -20.47 11.19
N THR A 112 -13.72 -20.86 10.48
CA THR A 112 -12.37 -20.41 10.89
C THR A 112 -12.29 -18.88 10.73
N LYS A 113 -11.57 -18.19 11.64
CA LYS A 113 -11.33 -16.73 11.52
C LYS A 113 -10.78 -16.33 10.13
N ALA A 114 -10.12 -17.26 9.44
CA ALA A 114 -9.61 -17.08 8.09
C ALA A 114 -10.72 -16.99 7.03
N GLU A 115 -11.78 -17.79 7.11
CA GLU A 115 -12.89 -17.70 6.16
C GLU A 115 -13.72 -16.44 6.37
N LEU A 116 -13.92 -16.02 7.62
CA LEU A 116 -14.52 -14.72 7.93
C LEU A 116 -13.68 -13.58 7.36
N LEU A 117 -12.35 -13.64 7.52
CA LEU A 117 -11.43 -12.66 6.96
C LEU A 117 -11.52 -12.60 5.43
N HIS A 118 -11.64 -13.75 4.75
CA HIS A 118 -11.89 -13.82 3.31
C HIS A 118 -13.21 -13.12 2.94
N GLY A 119 -14.31 -13.41 3.64
CA GLY A 119 -15.59 -12.72 3.42
C GLY A 119 -15.50 -11.19 3.59
N ILE A 120 -14.80 -10.72 4.64
CA ILE A 120 -14.55 -9.30 4.89
C ILE A 120 -13.71 -8.69 3.75
N LEU A 121 -12.67 -9.40 3.30
CA LEU A 121 -11.79 -8.91 2.24
C LEU A 121 -12.54 -8.80 0.90
N VAL A 122 -13.37 -9.77 0.56
CA VAL A 122 -14.26 -9.71 -0.62
C VAL A 122 -15.24 -8.53 -0.53
N LEU A 123 -15.77 -8.21 0.65
CA LEU A 123 -16.60 -7.01 0.85
C LEU A 123 -15.80 -5.72 0.62
N ILE A 124 -14.61 -5.60 1.20
CA ILE A 124 -13.71 -4.46 0.98
C ILE A 124 -13.38 -4.32 -0.51
N LEU A 125 -13.10 -5.44 -1.18
CA LEU A 125 -12.82 -5.50 -2.60
C LEU A 125 -14.02 -5.01 -3.42
N CYS A 126 -15.23 -5.47 -3.10
CA CYS A 126 -16.47 -5.03 -3.73
C CYS A 126 -16.64 -3.50 -3.63
N VAL A 127 -16.56 -2.96 -2.42
CA VAL A 127 -16.67 -1.51 -2.18
C VAL A 127 -15.59 -0.74 -2.97
N THR A 128 -14.35 -1.24 -2.95
CA THR A 128 -13.22 -0.61 -3.64
C THR A 128 -13.43 -0.56 -5.15
N VAL A 129 -13.92 -1.65 -5.76
CA VAL A 129 -14.20 -1.71 -7.20
C VAL A 129 -15.27 -0.70 -7.59
N LEU A 130 -16.38 -0.63 -6.84
CA LEU A 130 -17.49 0.28 -7.12
C LEU A 130 -17.10 1.76 -6.93
N ILE A 131 -16.39 2.08 -5.84
CA ILE A 131 -15.89 3.43 -5.59
C ILE A 131 -14.92 3.85 -6.70
N ARG A 132 -13.99 2.97 -7.07
CA ARG A 132 -13.00 3.25 -8.12
C ARG A 132 -13.66 3.58 -9.45
N ASP A 133 -14.71 2.88 -9.85
CA ASP A 133 -15.39 3.15 -11.13
C ASP A 133 -16.11 4.49 -11.14
N ASN A 134 -16.80 4.82 -10.05
CA ASN A 134 -17.42 6.14 -9.89
C ASN A 134 -16.36 7.24 -9.88
N PHE A 135 -15.24 7.01 -9.18
CA PHE A 135 -14.11 7.93 -9.13
C PHE A 135 -13.46 8.14 -10.51
N ALA A 136 -13.23 7.06 -11.27
CA ALA A 136 -12.66 7.16 -12.61
C ALA A 136 -13.55 7.97 -13.56
N HIS A 137 -14.86 7.81 -13.49
CA HIS A 137 -15.81 8.60 -14.27
C HIS A 137 -15.79 10.08 -13.86
N PHE A 138 -15.81 10.35 -12.55
CA PHE A 138 -15.68 11.70 -12.00
C PHE A 138 -14.41 12.39 -12.49
N MET A 139 -13.25 11.75 -12.40
CA MET A 139 -11.97 12.32 -12.85
C MET A 139 -11.93 12.61 -14.35
N ARG A 140 -12.52 11.72 -15.18
CA ARG A 140 -12.60 11.93 -16.63
C ARG A 140 -13.52 13.08 -17.00
N PHE A 141 -14.58 13.32 -16.23
CA PHE A 141 -15.52 14.41 -16.49
C PHE A 141 -14.80 15.77 -16.53
N PHE A 142 -13.90 16.04 -15.58
CA PHE A 142 -13.07 17.25 -15.59
C PHE A 142 -12.14 17.31 -16.80
N ALA A 143 -11.49 16.18 -17.14
CA ALA A 143 -10.58 16.13 -18.29
C ALA A 143 -11.27 16.43 -19.63
N MET A 144 -12.50 15.96 -19.82
CA MET A 144 -13.29 16.21 -21.04
C MET A 144 -13.70 17.67 -21.19
N ARG A 145 -13.78 18.44 -20.10
CA ARG A 145 -14.06 19.88 -20.16
C ARG A 145 -12.86 20.69 -20.64
N THR A 146 -11.64 20.25 -20.34
CA THR A 146 -10.40 21.01 -20.61
C THR A 146 -9.74 20.67 -21.96
N GLY A 147 -10.18 19.63 -22.68
CA GLY A 147 -9.63 19.27 -23.99
C GLY A 147 -9.85 17.80 -24.40
N PRO A 148 -9.21 17.33 -25.51
CA PRO A 148 -9.34 15.96 -25.98
C PRO A 148 -8.82 14.94 -24.96
N GLU A 149 -9.56 13.84 -24.76
CA GLU A 149 -9.26 12.80 -23.78
C GLU A 149 -7.85 12.23 -24.04
N PRO A 150 -6.87 12.43 -23.12
CA PRO A 150 -5.52 11.89 -23.33
C PRO A 150 -5.60 10.36 -23.43
N GLU A 151 -4.83 9.75 -24.33
CA GLU A 151 -4.93 8.31 -24.64
C GLU A 151 -4.87 7.40 -23.39
N PRO A 152 -5.66 6.32 -23.33
CA PRO A 152 -5.65 5.40 -22.20
C PRO A 152 -4.30 4.66 -22.11
N ARG A 153 -3.55 4.89 -21.02
CA ARG A 153 -2.34 4.12 -20.68
C ARG A 153 -2.69 2.65 -20.39
N GLU A 154 -1.77 1.76 -20.76
CA GLU A 154 -1.82 0.29 -20.61
C GLU A 154 -2.30 -0.20 -19.24
N PHE A 155 -1.95 0.50 -18.15
CA PHE A 155 -2.34 0.14 -16.78
C PHE A 155 -3.86 0.17 -16.54
N THR A 156 -4.59 1.00 -17.29
CA THR A 156 -6.07 1.06 -17.19
C THR A 156 -6.72 -0.15 -17.83
N ARG A 157 -6.08 -0.74 -18.85
CA ARG A 157 -6.54 -1.95 -19.55
C ARG A 157 -6.25 -3.22 -18.75
N LEU A 158 -5.14 -3.26 -18.00
CA LEU A 158 -4.80 -4.40 -17.16
C LEU A 158 -5.95 -4.77 -16.20
N ARG A 159 -6.60 -3.75 -15.64
CA ARG A 159 -7.72 -3.94 -14.71
C ARG A 159 -8.94 -4.57 -15.36
N THR A 160 -9.36 -4.11 -16.55
CA THR A 160 -10.54 -4.68 -17.23
C THR A 160 -10.30 -6.14 -17.59
N VAL A 161 -9.07 -6.46 -18.04
CA VAL A 161 -8.66 -7.84 -18.36
C VAL A 161 -8.71 -8.77 -17.13
N VAL A 162 -8.37 -8.26 -15.95
CA VAL A 162 -8.29 -9.09 -14.72
C VAL A 162 -9.62 -9.14 -13.95
N ALA A 163 -10.43 -8.08 -14.00
CA ALA A 163 -11.64 -7.95 -13.17
C ALA A 163 -12.72 -9.00 -13.47
N ALA A 164 -13.00 -9.26 -14.74
CA ALA A 164 -14.00 -10.25 -15.16
C ALA A 164 -13.62 -11.70 -14.76
N PRO A 165 -12.37 -12.17 -14.98
CA PRO A 165 -11.94 -13.49 -14.48
C PRO A 165 -11.98 -13.60 -12.97
N VAL A 166 -11.52 -12.57 -12.24
CA VAL A 166 -11.55 -12.59 -10.77
C VAL A 166 -12.99 -12.63 -10.25
N GLY A 167 -13.90 -11.83 -10.82
CA GLY A 167 -15.32 -11.86 -10.45
C GLY A 167 -15.97 -13.23 -10.70
N THR A 168 -15.67 -13.86 -11.83
CA THR A 168 -16.21 -15.19 -12.17
C THR A 168 -15.64 -16.28 -11.26
N LEU A 169 -14.34 -16.21 -10.94
CA LEU A 169 -13.68 -17.14 -10.02
C LEU A 169 -14.24 -17.01 -8.61
N LEU A 170 -14.39 -15.78 -8.10
CA LEU A 170 -14.96 -15.55 -6.77
C LEU A 170 -16.43 -15.97 -6.73
N TYR A 171 -17.20 -15.80 -7.81
CA TYR A 171 -18.56 -16.32 -7.93
C TYR A 171 -18.61 -17.84 -7.86
N ALA A 172 -17.76 -18.53 -8.63
CA ALA A 172 -17.67 -19.99 -8.62
C ALA A 172 -17.31 -20.51 -7.24
N HIS A 173 -16.42 -19.83 -6.53
CA HIS A 173 -16.11 -20.14 -5.13
C HIS A 173 -17.30 -19.83 -4.20
N ALA A 174 -17.89 -18.65 -4.25
CA ALA A 174 -18.93 -18.21 -3.32
C ALA A 174 -20.17 -19.14 -3.31
N PHE A 175 -20.61 -19.60 -4.48
CA PHE A 175 -21.83 -20.39 -4.63
C PHE A 175 -21.59 -21.89 -4.84
N PHE A 176 -20.38 -22.38 -4.56
CA PHE A 176 -20.05 -23.78 -4.72
C PHE A 176 -20.96 -24.68 -3.87
N VAL A 177 -21.62 -25.64 -4.52
CA VAL A 177 -22.45 -26.66 -3.88
C VAL A 177 -21.84 -28.04 -4.14
N PRO A 178 -21.40 -28.79 -3.11
CA PRO A 178 -20.93 -30.16 -3.28
C PRO A 178 -22.02 -31.07 -3.84
N SER A 179 -21.72 -31.81 -4.91
CA SER A 179 -22.64 -32.77 -5.52
C SER A 179 -21.89 -33.83 -6.34
N SER A 180 -22.52 -34.97 -6.56
CA SER A 180 -22.02 -36.12 -7.32
C SER A 180 -22.57 -36.18 -8.75
N LEU A 181 -22.86 -35.03 -9.37
CA LEU A 181 -23.37 -34.99 -10.74
C LEU A 181 -22.28 -35.33 -11.76
N ASP A 182 -22.53 -36.33 -12.62
CA ASP A 182 -21.60 -36.84 -13.65
C ASP A 182 -21.42 -35.93 -14.89
N SER A 183 -21.77 -34.64 -14.80
CA SER A 183 -21.56 -33.74 -15.94
C SER A 183 -20.11 -33.26 -16.00
N SER A 184 -19.45 -33.44 -17.15
CA SER A 184 -18.05 -33.00 -17.37
C SER A 184 -17.86 -31.50 -17.11
N ILE A 185 -18.89 -30.70 -17.38
CA ILE A 185 -18.90 -29.25 -17.14
C ILE A 185 -18.86 -28.96 -15.63
N TYR A 186 -19.67 -29.65 -14.83
CA TYR A 186 -19.65 -29.50 -13.38
C TYR A 186 -18.32 -29.93 -12.77
N ALA A 187 -17.73 -31.03 -13.25
CA ALA A 187 -16.42 -31.49 -12.78
C ALA A 187 -15.33 -30.43 -12.99
N TRP A 188 -15.32 -29.78 -14.16
CA TRP A 188 -14.38 -28.69 -14.46
C TRP A 188 -14.61 -27.46 -13.59
N ILE A 189 -15.87 -27.06 -13.40
CA ILE A 189 -16.26 -25.90 -12.57
C ILE A 189 -15.99 -26.16 -11.07
N SER A 190 -16.18 -27.39 -10.61
CA SER A 190 -15.99 -27.79 -9.21
C SER A 190 -14.55 -27.57 -8.72
N TRP A 191 -13.58 -27.68 -9.62
CA TRP A 191 -12.18 -27.37 -9.32
C TRP A 191 -11.98 -25.89 -8.92
N LEU A 192 -12.66 -24.95 -9.60
CA LEU A 192 -12.63 -23.52 -9.25
C LEU A 192 -13.33 -23.25 -7.91
N GLY A 193 -14.39 -23.99 -7.60
CA GLY A 193 -15.17 -23.85 -6.36
C GLY A 193 -14.44 -24.32 -5.09
N ASN A 194 -13.42 -25.16 -5.25
CA ASN A 194 -12.63 -25.77 -4.17
C ASN A 194 -11.20 -25.23 -4.05
N LEU A 195 -10.94 -24.01 -4.54
CA LEU A 195 -9.63 -23.40 -4.42
C LEU A 195 -9.22 -23.18 -2.96
N PRO A 196 -7.93 -23.37 -2.61
CA PRO A 196 -7.46 -23.13 -1.25
C PRO A 196 -7.52 -21.64 -0.90
N LEU A 197 -7.94 -21.32 0.33
CA LEU A 197 -8.08 -19.93 0.83
C LEU A 197 -6.82 -19.07 0.62
N ARG A 198 -5.62 -19.67 0.74
CA ARG A 198 -4.35 -18.95 0.51
C ARG A 198 -4.26 -18.36 -0.90
N VAL A 199 -4.75 -19.07 -1.91
CA VAL A 199 -4.74 -18.61 -3.30
C VAL A 199 -5.75 -17.48 -3.49
N LEU A 200 -6.92 -17.58 -2.87
CA LEU A 200 -7.94 -16.52 -2.91
C LEU A 200 -7.43 -15.23 -2.29
N PHE A 201 -6.78 -15.30 -1.12
CA PHE A 201 -6.15 -14.13 -0.50
C PHE A 201 -5.13 -13.46 -1.41
N ILE A 202 -4.28 -14.24 -2.10
CA ILE A 202 -3.29 -13.69 -3.04
C ILE A 202 -3.99 -12.98 -4.19
N ILE A 203 -5.01 -13.60 -4.80
CA ILE A 203 -5.78 -13.03 -5.91
C ILE A 203 -6.46 -11.73 -5.48
N GLU A 204 -7.10 -11.73 -4.31
CA GLU A 204 -7.82 -10.57 -3.78
C GLU A 204 -6.88 -9.41 -3.45
N ILE A 205 -5.76 -9.68 -2.77
CA ILE A 205 -4.75 -8.66 -2.46
C ILE A 205 -4.18 -8.07 -3.75
N LEU A 206 -3.83 -8.91 -4.72
CA LEU A 206 -3.34 -8.46 -6.02
C LEU A 206 -4.38 -7.58 -6.72
N PHE A 207 -5.65 -7.98 -6.70
CA PHE A 207 -6.72 -7.23 -7.35
C PHE A 207 -7.04 -5.92 -6.61
N LEU A 208 -6.93 -5.89 -5.28
CA LEU A 208 -7.01 -4.67 -4.48
C LEU A 208 -5.89 -3.69 -4.85
N ILE A 209 -4.65 -4.19 -4.98
CA ILE A 209 -3.49 -3.40 -5.43
C ILE A 209 -3.73 -2.83 -6.83
N ILE A 210 -4.27 -3.62 -7.77
CA ILE A 210 -4.61 -3.16 -9.12
C ILE A 210 -5.66 -2.04 -9.06
N ASN A 211 -6.70 -2.17 -8.22
CA ASN A 211 -7.74 -1.15 -8.09
C ASN A 211 -7.21 0.15 -7.48
N PHE A 212 -6.46 0.09 -6.36
CA PHE A 212 -5.84 1.28 -5.77
C PHE A 212 -4.79 1.91 -6.69
N GLY A 213 -3.95 1.10 -7.32
CA GLY A 213 -2.99 1.56 -8.33
C GLY A 213 -3.68 2.26 -9.49
N SER A 214 -4.85 1.77 -9.90
CA SER A 214 -5.67 2.45 -10.90
C SER A 214 -6.21 3.80 -10.40
N ILE A 215 -6.75 3.90 -9.18
CA ILE A 215 -7.22 5.18 -8.62
C ILE A 215 -6.06 6.19 -8.63
N ALA A 216 -4.89 5.79 -8.12
CA ALA A 216 -3.70 6.63 -8.10
C ALA A 216 -3.27 7.07 -9.50
N ALA A 217 -3.39 6.20 -10.51
CA ALA A 217 -3.12 6.54 -11.90
C ALA A 217 -4.10 7.60 -12.45
N TYR A 218 -5.39 7.54 -12.09
CA TYR A 218 -6.36 8.59 -12.44
C TYR A 218 -6.02 9.91 -11.76
N CYS A 219 -5.69 9.91 -10.47
CA CYS A 219 -5.23 11.10 -9.76
C CYS A 219 -3.99 11.71 -10.42
N ARG A 220 -3.01 10.89 -10.80
CA ARG A 220 -1.79 11.37 -11.46
C ARG A 220 -2.06 11.97 -12.84
N LYS A 221 -3.01 11.40 -13.59
CA LYS A 221 -3.26 11.78 -14.98
C LYS A 221 -4.25 12.95 -15.11
N TYR A 222 -5.28 12.97 -14.26
CA TYR A 222 -6.40 13.90 -14.35
C TYR A 222 -6.53 14.82 -13.13
N GLY A 223 -5.74 14.58 -12.08
CA GLY A 223 -5.81 15.34 -10.83
C GLY A 223 -5.52 16.82 -11.00
N THR A 224 -4.63 17.20 -11.91
CA THR A 224 -4.36 18.61 -12.20
C THR A 224 -5.59 19.29 -12.78
N TYR A 225 -6.21 18.74 -13.82
CA TYR A 225 -7.45 19.30 -14.39
C TYR A 225 -8.59 19.41 -13.37
N CYS A 226 -8.73 18.40 -12.51
CA CYS A 226 -9.73 18.41 -11.44
C CYS A 226 -9.43 19.51 -10.41
N LEU A 227 -8.17 19.65 -9.99
CA LEU A 227 -7.76 20.70 -9.06
C LEU A 227 -7.91 22.09 -9.66
N ASP A 228 -7.52 22.28 -10.91
CA ASP A 228 -7.56 23.58 -11.57
C ASP A 228 -9.02 24.08 -11.72
N GLU A 229 -9.97 23.17 -12.02
CA GLU A 229 -11.40 23.51 -12.04
C GLU A 229 -11.99 23.75 -10.63
N ILE A 230 -11.64 22.92 -9.64
CA ILE A 230 -12.16 23.07 -8.27
C ILE A 230 -11.64 24.35 -7.61
N CYS A 231 -10.39 24.71 -7.89
CA CYS A 231 -9.73 25.81 -7.22
C CYS A 231 -10.02 27.16 -7.89
N ASP A 232 -10.45 27.20 -9.16
CA ASP A 232 -10.79 28.44 -9.88
C ASP A 232 -9.73 29.54 -9.68
N GLU A 233 -8.47 29.20 -9.97
CA GLU A 233 -7.25 30.02 -9.76
C GLU A 233 -6.86 30.31 -8.30
N ASP A 234 -7.58 29.82 -7.28
CA ASP A 234 -7.19 29.90 -5.87
C ASP A 234 -6.05 28.92 -5.54
N GLU A 235 -4.83 29.43 -5.60
CA GLU A 235 -3.62 28.68 -5.26
C GLU A 235 -3.54 28.25 -3.79
N LEU A 236 -4.16 28.99 -2.86
CA LEU A 236 -4.18 28.64 -1.44
C LEU A 236 -5.07 27.42 -1.21
N LEU A 237 -6.26 27.41 -1.82
CA LEU A 237 -7.16 26.26 -1.78
C LEU A 237 -6.48 25.03 -2.39
N ARG A 238 -5.82 25.19 -3.54
CA ARG A 238 -5.07 24.13 -4.22
C ARG A 238 -3.99 23.53 -3.32
N ARG A 239 -3.19 24.39 -2.67
CA ARG A 239 -2.16 23.95 -1.72
C ARG A 239 -2.74 23.25 -0.50
N ASN A 240 -3.84 23.74 0.06
CA ASN A 240 -4.49 23.11 1.20
C ASN A 240 -5.00 21.70 0.88
N ILE A 241 -5.62 21.52 -0.30
CA ILE A 241 -6.06 20.20 -0.78
C ILE A 241 -4.86 19.27 -0.98
N LEU A 242 -3.79 19.77 -1.62
CA LEU A 242 -2.58 18.98 -1.85
C LEU A 242 -1.83 18.64 -0.56
N ALA A 243 -1.87 19.50 0.45
CA ALA A 243 -1.24 19.30 1.75
C ALA A 243 -1.93 18.21 2.58
N PHE A 244 -3.19 17.88 2.30
CA PHE A 244 -3.89 16.78 2.96
C PHE A 244 -3.15 15.44 2.80
N PHE A 245 -2.59 15.16 1.62
CA PHE A 245 -1.93 13.88 1.35
C PHE A 245 -0.65 13.64 2.17
N PRO A 246 0.36 14.54 2.17
CA PRO A 246 1.51 14.37 3.04
C PRO A 246 1.11 14.39 4.51
N ASN A 247 0.23 15.30 4.95
CA ASN A 247 -0.22 15.34 6.35
C ASN A 247 -0.87 14.03 6.81
N ALA A 248 -1.64 13.36 5.94
CA ALA A 248 -2.23 12.06 6.25
C ALA A 248 -1.17 10.95 6.40
N LEU A 249 -0.10 10.99 5.59
CA LEU A 249 1.03 10.07 5.71
C LEU A 249 1.81 10.33 7.01
N THR A 250 1.98 11.60 7.40
CA THR A 250 2.61 11.97 8.68
C THR A 250 1.80 11.48 9.89
N ILE A 251 0.47 11.58 9.84
CA ILE A 251 -0.40 10.99 10.87
C ILE A 251 -0.23 9.46 10.90
N MET A 252 -0.13 8.82 9.73
CA MET A 252 0.11 7.38 9.65
C MET A 252 1.46 6.98 10.25
N ASN A 253 2.52 7.78 10.05
CA ASN A 253 3.82 7.61 10.73
C ASN A 253 3.61 7.55 12.26
N ALA A 254 2.99 8.57 12.86
CA ALA A 254 2.72 8.61 14.30
C ALA A 254 1.88 7.41 14.79
N MET A 255 0.84 7.03 14.03
CA MET A 255 0.02 5.85 14.33
C MET A 255 0.83 4.56 14.33
N MET A 256 1.74 4.36 13.36
CA MET A 256 2.62 3.19 13.32
C MET A 256 3.54 3.16 14.55
N GLY A 257 4.07 4.30 14.98
CA GLY A 257 4.84 4.41 16.23
C GLY A 257 4.03 3.97 17.46
N LEU A 258 2.79 4.45 17.61
CA LEU A 258 1.91 4.05 18.71
C LEU A 258 1.54 2.56 18.67
N LEU A 259 1.25 2.04 17.48
CA LEU A 259 1.01 0.60 17.29
C LEU A 259 2.23 -0.22 17.70
N ALA A 260 3.46 0.24 17.41
CA ALA A 260 4.67 -0.44 17.83
C ALA A 260 4.73 -0.63 19.36
N VAL A 261 4.34 0.36 20.14
CA VAL A 261 4.26 0.24 21.61
C VAL A 261 3.22 -0.80 22.03
N LEU A 262 2.04 -0.83 21.39
CA LEU A 262 0.99 -1.81 21.72
C LEU A 262 1.43 -3.24 21.45
N PHE A 263 2.20 -3.48 20.38
CA PHE A 263 2.80 -4.79 20.12
C PHE A 263 3.93 -5.09 21.09
N ALA A 264 4.74 -4.10 21.44
CA ALA A 264 5.83 -4.28 22.41
C ALA A 264 5.30 -4.68 23.80
N TYR A 265 4.17 -4.10 24.22
CA TYR A 265 3.49 -4.46 25.47
C TYR A 265 2.99 -5.92 25.50
N GLN A 266 2.78 -6.54 24.33
CA GLN A 266 2.38 -7.94 24.20
C GLN A 266 3.59 -8.88 24.01
N ASP A 267 4.81 -8.43 24.33
CA ASP A 267 6.08 -9.13 24.07
C ASP A 267 6.34 -9.45 22.59
N ARG A 268 5.64 -8.76 21.68
CA ARG A 268 5.77 -8.94 20.22
C ARG A 268 6.72 -7.91 19.62
N ILE A 269 7.99 -7.98 20.05
CA ILE A 269 9.01 -6.97 19.72
C ILE A 269 9.37 -6.97 18.24
N ARG A 270 9.31 -8.14 17.59
CA ARG A 270 9.53 -8.26 16.15
C ARG A 270 8.51 -7.42 15.37
N GLU A 271 7.23 -7.55 15.70
CA GLU A 271 6.16 -6.78 15.09
C GLU A 271 6.29 -5.30 15.41
N ALA A 272 6.61 -4.95 16.67
CA ALA A 272 6.89 -3.57 17.05
C ALA A 272 7.99 -2.93 16.17
N TYR A 273 9.07 -3.67 15.89
CA TYR A 273 10.13 -3.23 14.99
C TYR A 273 9.66 -3.06 13.54
N LEU A 274 8.80 -3.95 13.03
CA LEU A 274 8.21 -3.80 11.69
C LEU A 274 7.32 -2.57 11.58
N PHE A 275 6.57 -2.24 12.63
CA PHE A 275 5.78 -1.00 12.71
C PHE A 275 6.68 0.24 12.70
N LEU A 276 7.84 0.21 13.39
CA LEU A 276 8.82 1.30 13.31
C LEU A 276 9.46 1.44 11.92
N ILE A 277 9.71 0.33 11.21
CA ILE A 277 10.11 0.39 9.79
C ILE A 277 8.99 1.03 8.96
N GLY A 278 7.73 0.65 9.21
CA GLY A 278 6.57 1.25 8.55
C GLY A 278 6.47 2.76 8.79
N ALA A 279 6.67 3.20 10.04
CA ALA A 279 6.74 4.61 10.42
C ALA A 279 7.81 5.36 9.60
N ALA A 280 9.03 4.81 9.51
CA ALA A 280 10.14 5.40 8.73
C ALA A 280 9.87 5.43 7.21
N ILE A 281 9.08 4.47 6.70
CA ILE A 281 8.63 4.50 5.30
C ILE A 281 7.62 5.64 5.09
N PHE A 282 6.67 5.82 6.00
CA PHE A 282 5.66 6.89 5.87
C PHE A 282 6.27 8.29 5.97
N ASP A 283 7.19 8.52 6.92
CA ASP A 283 8.01 9.73 7.01
C ASP A 283 8.74 10.02 5.68
N LYS A 284 9.49 9.03 5.16
CA LYS A 284 10.17 9.24 3.86
C LYS A 284 9.20 9.55 2.72
N LEU A 285 8.01 8.95 2.72
CA LEU A 285 7.00 9.15 1.68
C LEU A 285 6.31 10.51 1.79
N ASP A 286 6.03 11.02 2.99
CA ASP A 286 5.37 12.30 3.18
C ASP A 286 6.26 13.46 2.72
N GLY A 287 7.55 13.46 3.06
CA GLY A 287 8.50 14.48 2.65
C GLY A 287 8.85 14.37 1.17
N ALA A 288 8.84 13.17 0.59
CA ALA A 288 8.95 13.00 -0.86
C ALA A 288 7.71 13.52 -1.59
N LEU A 289 6.51 13.27 -1.05
CA LEU A 289 5.25 13.69 -1.64
C LEU A 289 5.07 15.21 -1.54
N ALA A 290 5.38 15.82 -0.39
CA ALA A 290 5.32 17.26 -0.18
C ALA A 290 6.20 18.02 -1.18
N ARG A 291 7.44 17.56 -1.39
CA ARG A 291 8.35 18.11 -2.41
C ARG A 291 7.80 17.96 -3.82
N LYS A 292 7.29 16.77 -4.15
CA LYS A 292 6.73 16.49 -5.49
C LYS A 292 5.49 17.32 -5.80
N LEU A 293 4.71 17.68 -4.79
CA LEU A 293 3.52 18.52 -4.90
C LEU A 293 3.84 20.03 -4.85
N GLY A 294 5.11 20.43 -4.78
CA GLY A 294 5.52 21.84 -4.72
C GLY A 294 5.12 22.55 -3.41
N LEU A 295 4.80 21.80 -2.36
CA LEU A 295 4.36 22.36 -1.07
C LEU A 295 5.52 22.96 -0.27
N THR A 296 6.75 22.63 -0.64
CA THR A 296 7.98 23.17 -0.04
C THR A 296 8.43 24.49 -0.69
N GLU A 297 7.80 24.91 -1.79
CA GLU A 297 8.13 26.14 -2.50
C GLU A 297 7.39 27.36 -1.90
N PRO A 298 7.95 28.58 -1.97
CA PRO A 298 7.25 29.79 -1.54
C PRO A 298 5.92 29.98 -2.30
N LEU A 299 4.95 30.63 -1.66
CA LEU A 299 3.72 31.05 -2.32
C LEU A 299 4.03 32.11 -3.39
N PRO A 300 3.33 32.13 -4.53
CA PRO A 300 3.43 33.23 -5.48
C PRO A 300 3.15 34.57 -4.81
N GLY A 301 4.07 35.53 -4.95
CA GLY A 301 4.02 36.83 -4.26
C GLY A 301 4.70 36.88 -2.87
N GLN A 302 5.27 35.78 -2.38
CA GLN A 302 6.17 35.79 -1.22
C GLN A 302 7.62 35.52 -1.64
N ASP A 303 8.50 36.51 -1.44
CA ASP A 303 9.94 36.38 -1.76
C ASP A 303 10.68 35.33 -0.91
N ARG A 304 10.04 34.81 0.15
CA ARG A 304 10.64 33.85 1.08
C ARG A 304 9.67 32.72 1.42
N PRO A 305 10.12 31.45 1.42
CA PRO A 305 9.31 30.35 1.90
C PRO A 305 8.99 30.55 3.39
N ARG A 306 7.75 30.25 3.79
CA ARG A 306 7.37 30.22 5.21
C ARG A 306 8.17 29.09 5.87
N TYR A 307 9.14 29.47 6.70
CA TYR A 307 10.06 28.52 7.36
C TYR A 307 9.36 27.52 8.29
N ILE A 308 8.16 27.84 8.76
CA ILE A 308 7.36 27.00 9.66
C ILE A 308 5.99 26.80 9.02
N SER A 309 5.78 25.62 8.45
CA SER A 309 4.47 25.21 7.92
C SER A 309 3.77 24.30 8.93
N LEU A 310 2.44 24.26 8.89
CA LEU A 310 1.68 23.33 9.73
C LEU A 310 2.07 21.87 9.44
N GLY A 311 2.35 21.54 8.18
CA GLY A 311 2.85 20.21 7.80
C GLY A 311 4.22 19.89 8.40
N GLY A 312 5.15 20.86 8.42
CA GLY A 312 6.46 20.68 9.05
C GLY A 312 6.39 20.50 10.56
N ILE A 313 5.52 21.25 11.26
CA ILE A 313 5.31 21.04 12.70
C ILE A 313 4.68 19.66 12.95
N LEU A 314 3.71 19.26 12.13
CA LEU A 314 3.07 17.95 12.25
C LEU A 314 4.08 16.81 12.05
N ASP A 315 5.00 16.97 11.10
CA ASP A 315 6.11 16.06 10.82
C ASP A 315 7.05 15.93 12.01
N ASP A 316 7.54 17.06 12.54
CA ASP A 316 8.39 17.08 13.73
C ASP A 316 7.72 16.41 14.95
N ILE A 317 6.41 16.61 15.14
CA ILE A 317 5.65 15.98 16.23
C ILE A 317 5.51 14.47 16.00
N ALA A 318 5.18 14.05 14.78
CA ALA A 318 5.07 12.63 14.44
C ALA A 318 6.39 11.89 14.61
N ASP A 319 7.49 12.49 14.18
CA ASP A 319 8.85 11.98 14.35
C ASP A 319 9.30 11.93 15.81
N ALA A 320 8.93 12.94 16.60
CA ALA A 320 9.17 12.93 18.04
C ALA A 320 8.48 11.72 18.70
N VAL A 321 7.22 11.46 18.34
CA VAL A 321 6.49 10.29 18.85
C VAL A 321 7.14 8.99 18.36
N SER A 322 7.23 8.79 17.05
CA SER A 322 7.63 7.52 16.44
C SER A 322 9.10 7.15 16.67
N PHE A 323 10.01 8.12 16.66
CA PHE A 323 11.46 7.84 16.63
C PHE A 323 12.22 8.28 17.88
N CYS A 324 11.63 9.14 18.72
CA CYS A 324 12.25 9.55 19.98
C CYS A 324 11.58 8.86 21.18
N ILE A 325 10.25 9.01 21.31
CA ILE A 325 9.50 8.52 22.48
C ILE A 325 9.28 7.01 22.41
N VAL A 326 8.77 6.49 21.29
CA VAL A 326 8.42 5.07 21.14
C VAL A 326 9.62 4.15 21.38
N PRO A 327 10.82 4.35 20.78
CA PRO A 327 11.97 3.49 21.05
C PRO A 327 12.42 3.51 22.52
N ALA A 328 12.43 4.69 23.15
CA ALA A 328 12.71 4.84 24.57
C ALA A 328 11.71 4.07 25.45
N TRP A 329 10.44 4.11 25.07
CA TRP A 329 9.38 3.41 25.78
C TRP A 329 9.51 1.90 25.63
N ILE A 330 9.72 1.38 24.42
CA ILE A 330 9.96 -0.06 24.17
C ILE A 330 11.17 -0.55 24.96
N PHE A 331 12.26 0.22 24.97
CA PHE A 331 13.45 -0.07 25.77
C PHE A 331 13.15 -0.16 27.27
N TYR A 332 12.41 0.81 27.81
CA TYR A 332 12.01 0.82 29.22
C TYR A 332 11.13 -0.37 29.57
N LEU A 333 10.10 -0.66 28.77
CA LEU A 333 9.18 -1.78 28.99
C LEU A 333 9.91 -3.12 29.09
N LEU A 334 10.93 -3.34 28.26
CA LEU A 334 11.67 -4.60 28.21
C LEU A 334 12.69 -4.75 29.35
N LEU A 335 13.41 -3.68 29.70
CA LEU A 335 14.54 -3.78 30.63
C LEU A 335 14.18 -3.42 32.08
N ALA A 336 13.11 -2.65 32.33
CA ALA A 336 12.80 -2.17 33.69
C ALA A 336 12.46 -3.31 34.65
N ASP A 337 11.69 -4.30 34.20
CA ASP A 337 11.21 -5.43 35.02
C ASP A 337 12.04 -6.70 34.84
N PHE A 338 13.17 -6.65 34.13
CA PHE A 338 14.01 -7.81 33.91
C PHE A 338 14.78 -8.20 35.19
N ALA A 339 14.59 -9.44 35.65
CA ALA A 339 15.04 -9.94 36.95
C ALA A 339 16.55 -10.28 37.04
N ASP A 340 17.41 -9.55 36.33
CA ASP A 340 18.88 -9.70 36.41
C ASP A 340 19.48 -8.66 37.38
N PRO A 341 20.35 -9.07 38.32
CA PRO A 341 20.89 -8.18 39.35
C PRO A 341 21.78 -7.06 38.81
N VAL A 342 22.42 -7.26 37.64
CA VAL A 342 23.26 -6.23 37.00
C VAL A 342 22.38 -5.22 36.29
N ILE A 343 21.40 -5.68 35.51
CA ILE A 343 20.50 -4.81 34.74
C ILE A 343 19.62 -3.98 35.68
N ARG A 344 19.17 -4.55 36.80
CA ARG A 344 18.34 -3.83 37.79
C ARG A 344 19.06 -2.63 38.45
N GLN A 345 20.39 -2.62 38.47
CA GLN A 345 21.18 -1.49 38.97
C GLN A 345 21.36 -0.39 37.91
N LEU A 346 21.09 -0.68 36.64
CA LEU A 346 21.22 0.30 35.57
C LEU A 346 20.05 1.30 35.64
N PRO A 347 20.30 2.61 35.43
CA PRO A 347 19.26 3.62 35.44
C PRO A 347 18.48 3.63 34.11
N VAL A 348 17.80 2.52 33.79
CA VAL A 348 17.09 2.28 32.52
C VAL A 348 16.12 3.41 32.20
N GLY A 349 15.31 3.84 33.19
CA GLY A 349 14.34 4.93 33.01
C GLY A 349 14.99 6.28 32.68
N LEU A 350 16.12 6.60 33.31
CA LEU A 350 16.85 7.84 33.04
C LEU A 350 17.41 7.84 31.61
N ILE A 351 18.00 6.73 31.18
CA ILE A 351 18.55 6.61 29.82
C ILE A 351 17.43 6.66 28.77
N ALA A 352 16.28 6.06 29.03
CA ALA A 352 15.11 6.15 28.15
C ALA A 352 14.67 7.62 27.96
N VAL A 353 14.49 8.35 29.07
CA VAL A 353 14.11 9.78 29.04
C VAL A 353 15.17 10.63 28.35
N LEU A 354 16.45 10.35 28.62
CA LEU A 354 17.57 11.07 28.02
C LEU A 354 17.62 10.87 26.49
N TYR A 355 17.44 9.64 26.01
CA TYR A 355 17.35 9.35 24.57
C TYR A 355 16.20 10.12 23.92
N ALA A 356 15.00 10.08 24.52
CA ALA A 356 13.84 10.78 23.98
C ALA A 356 14.05 12.30 23.96
N GLY A 357 14.53 12.89 25.06
CA GLY A 357 14.78 14.31 25.18
C GLY A 357 15.85 14.82 24.21
N LEU A 358 16.96 14.09 24.06
CA LEU A 358 18.02 14.41 23.11
C LEU A 358 17.57 14.23 21.65
N GLY A 359 16.69 13.27 21.37
CA GLY A 359 16.06 13.12 20.05
C GLY A 359 15.18 14.32 19.69
N ILE A 360 14.29 14.72 20.60
CA ILE A 360 13.39 15.88 20.41
C ILE A 360 14.18 17.17 20.28
N GLY A 361 15.17 17.41 21.16
CA GLY A 361 16.04 18.59 21.06
C GLY A 361 16.76 18.69 19.72
N ARG A 362 17.16 17.54 19.16
CA ARG A 362 17.72 17.46 17.81
C ARG A 362 16.70 17.80 16.73
N LEU A 363 15.44 17.36 16.83
CA LEU A 363 14.39 17.74 15.86
C LEU A 363 14.20 19.25 15.85
N VAL A 364 14.04 19.86 17.04
CA VAL A 364 13.90 21.31 17.20
C VAL A 364 15.10 22.07 16.60
N TYR A 365 16.32 21.58 16.82
CA TYR A 365 17.52 22.18 16.23
C TYR A 365 17.46 22.17 14.69
N PHE A 366 17.02 21.07 14.08
CA PHE A 366 16.88 20.96 12.62
C PHE A 366 15.78 21.87 12.06
N THR A 367 14.65 22.03 12.76
CA THR A 367 13.59 22.96 12.37
C THR A 367 14.08 24.43 12.36
N LEU A 368 15.02 24.76 13.23
CA LEU A 368 15.59 26.11 13.37
C LEU A 368 16.86 26.36 12.51
N ASP A 369 17.53 25.32 12.01
CA ASP A 369 18.78 25.44 11.25
C ASP A 369 18.56 26.14 9.89
N ARG A 370 19.22 27.29 9.70
CA ARG A 370 19.13 28.09 8.48
C ARG A 370 20.18 27.75 7.43
N THR A 371 21.03 26.75 7.67
CA THR A 371 22.10 26.32 6.77
C THR A 371 22.04 24.82 6.41
N PRO A 372 20.93 24.35 5.81
CA PRO A 372 20.84 22.96 5.37
C PRO A 372 21.82 22.69 4.21
N ILE A 373 22.51 21.55 4.27
CA ILE A 373 23.39 21.09 3.19
C ILE A 373 22.57 20.10 2.32
N PRO A 374 22.32 20.40 1.03
CA PRO A 374 21.51 19.52 0.19
C PRO A 374 22.10 18.11 0.11
N GLY A 375 21.31 17.09 0.49
CA GLY A 375 21.69 15.68 0.35
C GLY A 375 22.42 15.04 1.54
N PHE A 376 22.77 15.82 2.57
CA PHE A 376 23.46 15.33 3.77
C PHE A 376 22.70 15.73 5.04
N PHE A 377 22.63 14.81 6.01
CA PHE A 377 22.17 15.09 7.36
C PHE A 377 23.37 15.41 8.27
N LYS A 378 23.22 16.43 9.14
CA LYS A 378 24.19 16.76 10.20
C LYS A 378 23.91 15.84 11.40
N GLY A 379 24.73 14.83 11.63
CA GLY A 379 24.45 13.76 12.60
C GLY A 379 23.48 12.69 12.06
N MET A 380 23.32 11.60 12.81
CA MET A 380 22.55 10.42 12.39
C MET A 380 21.04 10.72 12.41
N PRO A 381 20.23 10.49 11.37
CA PRO A 381 18.76 10.73 11.37
C PRO A 381 18.01 10.06 12.54
N THR A 382 16.95 10.69 13.06
CA THR A 382 16.08 10.17 14.12
C THR A 382 15.47 8.80 13.79
N PRO A 383 14.87 8.59 12.60
CA PRO A 383 14.38 7.26 12.21
C PRO A 383 15.47 6.20 12.21
N ALA A 384 16.67 6.55 11.73
CA ALA A 384 17.79 5.60 11.68
C ALA A 384 18.28 5.23 13.09
N ALA A 385 18.40 6.19 14.00
CA ALA A 385 18.78 5.90 15.37
C ALA A 385 17.69 5.08 16.10
N ALA A 386 16.40 5.34 15.86
CA ALA A 386 15.30 4.51 16.38
C ALA A 386 15.42 3.04 15.95
N LEU A 387 15.66 2.79 14.66
CA LEU A 387 15.85 1.44 14.14
C LEU A 387 17.12 0.78 14.70
N LEU A 388 18.22 1.53 14.86
CA LEU A 388 19.44 1.02 15.46
C LEU A 388 19.20 0.53 16.90
N VAL A 389 18.50 1.32 17.72
CA VAL A 389 18.32 1.01 19.14
C VAL A 389 17.29 -0.08 19.42
N VAL A 390 16.29 -0.25 18.55
CA VAL A 390 15.26 -1.28 18.74
C VAL A 390 15.65 -2.62 18.11
N ALA A 391 16.52 -2.64 17.09
CA ALA A 391 16.96 -3.90 16.47
C ALA A 391 17.52 -4.95 17.47
N PRO A 392 18.43 -4.62 18.41
CA PRO A 392 18.96 -5.61 19.36
C PRO A 392 17.96 -5.98 20.47
N LEU A 393 16.88 -5.20 20.67
CA LEU A 393 15.81 -5.55 21.62
C LEU A 393 15.02 -6.78 21.18
N ILE A 394 14.98 -7.07 19.88
CA ILE A 394 14.45 -8.34 19.36
C ILE A 394 15.27 -9.51 19.90
N MET A 395 16.61 -9.37 19.89
CA MET A 395 17.50 -10.42 20.38
C MET A 395 17.43 -10.59 21.88
N PHE A 396 17.34 -9.47 22.61
CA PHE A 396 17.09 -9.48 24.04
C PHE A 396 15.80 -10.25 24.36
N ASN A 397 14.67 -9.90 23.75
CA ASN A 397 13.39 -10.55 24.01
C ASN A 397 13.41 -12.06 23.68
N GLN A 398 14.02 -12.46 22.55
CA GLN A 398 14.22 -13.88 22.21
C GLN A 398 15.04 -14.61 23.28
N SER A 399 16.17 -14.03 23.70
CA SER A 399 17.03 -14.65 24.72
C SER A 399 16.37 -14.75 26.10
N VAL A 400 15.46 -13.82 26.44
CA VAL A 400 14.65 -13.88 27.66
C VAL A 400 13.64 -15.03 27.58
N GLN A 401 12.94 -15.17 26.44
CA GLN A 401 11.98 -16.27 26.23
C GLN A 401 12.65 -17.64 26.24
N GLU A 402 13.88 -17.74 25.76
CA GLU A 402 14.68 -18.96 25.77
C GLU A 402 15.40 -19.23 27.11
N ALA A 403 15.23 -18.34 28.11
CA ALA A 403 15.95 -18.38 29.39
C ALA A 403 17.48 -18.52 29.24
N SER A 404 18.04 -17.83 28.23
CA SER A 404 19.46 -17.91 27.89
C SER A 404 20.28 -16.90 28.70
N GLU A 405 21.50 -17.31 29.10
CA GLU A 405 22.50 -16.43 29.73
C GLU A 405 22.90 -15.23 28.83
N LEU A 406 22.62 -15.31 27.53
CA LEU A 406 22.83 -14.22 26.58
C LEU A 406 21.89 -13.04 26.81
N ALA A 407 20.79 -13.21 27.57
CA ALA A 407 19.87 -12.12 27.90
C ALA A 407 20.56 -10.97 28.63
N ARG A 408 21.46 -11.28 29.57
CA ARG A 408 22.26 -10.27 30.27
C ARG A 408 23.17 -9.51 29.30
N TYR A 409 23.84 -10.22 28.40
CA TYR A 409 24.69 -9.59 27.38
C TYR A 409 23.89 -8.63 26.50
N TRP A 410 22.75 -9.09 25.97
CA TRP A 410 21.90 -8.26 25.12
C TRP A 410 21.29 -7.08 25.86
N GLY A 411 20.94 -7.23 27.13
CA GLY A 411 20.41 -6.13 27.95
C GLY A 411 21.45 -5.02 28.16
N ILE A 412 22.68 -5.38 28.54
CA ILE A 412 23.80 -4.43 28.69
C ILE A 412 24.13 -3.78 27.33
N PHE A 413 24.13 -4.57 26.25
CA PHE A 413 24.37 -4.08 24.90
C PHE A 413 23.31 -3.05 24.48
N CYS A 414 22.02 -3.33 24.69
CA CYS A 414 20.93 -2.40 24.38
C CYS A 414 21.06 -1.11 25.20
N PHE A 415 21.40 -1.22 26.49
CA PHE A 415 21.62 -0.05 27.35
C PHE A 415 22.73 0.85 26.81
N GLY A 416 23.90 0.28 26.49
CA GLY A 416 25.01 1.04 25.91
C GLY A 416 24.65 1.64 24.56
N LEU A 417 23.89 0.91 23.75
CA LEU A 417 23.51 1.32 22.40
C LEU A 417 22.44 2.44 22.41
N MET A 418 21.58 2.51 23.43
CA MET A 418 20.70 3.68 23.65
C MET A 418 21.49 4.96 23.88
N ILE A 419 22.52 4.92 24.74
CA ILE A 419 23.41 6.06 24.99
C ILE A 419 24.15 6.45 23.70
N PHE A 420 24.72 5.46 23.02
CA PHE A 420 25.41 5.67 21.76
C PHE A 420 24.51 6.31 20.69
N GLY A 421 23.28 5.82 20.53
CA GLY A 421 22.29 6.37 19.61
C GLY A 421 21.97 7.83 19.93
N ALA A 422 21.72 8.15 21.20
CA ALA A 422 21.42 9.51 21.63
C ALA A 422 22.58 10.50 21.34
N VAL A 423 23.82 10.06 21.55
CA VAL A 423 25.03 10.84 21.24
C VAL A 423 25.19 11.01 19.73
N MET A 424 25.06 9.94 18.94
CA MET A 424 25.21 9.98 17.48
C MET A 424 24.16 10.86 16.79
N MET A 425 22.94 10.94 17.34
CA MET A 425 21.92 11.87 16.85
C MET A 425 22.36 13.34 16.95
N ASN A 426 23.07 13.69 18.03
CA ASN A 426 23.46 15.07 18.35
C ASN A 426 24.90 15.41 17.90
N PHE A 427 25.61 14.46 17.31
CA PHE A 427 26.97 14.66 16.84
C PHE A 427 26.99 15.23 15.40
N TYR A 428 26.69 16.52 15.29
CA TYR A 428 26.54 17.27 14.03
C TYR A 428 27.76 17.30 13.08
N PRO A 429 29.02 17.14 13.51
CA PRO A 429 30.16 17.10 12.59
C PRO A 429 30.14 15.92 11.60
N ILE A 430 29.47 14.81 11.94
CA ILE A 430 29.37 13.65 11.05
C ILE A 430 28.26 13.89 10.03
N ARG A 431 28.57 13.71 8.74
CA ARG A 431 27.61 13.88 7.65
C ARG A 431 27.11 12.53 7.20
N TYR A 432 25.82 12.25 7.41
CA TYR A 432 25.19 11.04 6.93
C TYR A 432 24.56 11.28 5.55
N LEU A 433 24.86 10.40 4.60
CA LEU A 433 24.20 10.42 3.29
C LEU A 433 22.77 9.85 3.42
N HIS A 434 21.86 10.39 2.63
CA HIS A 434 20.52 9.84 2.51
C HIS A 434 20.58 8.39 1.99
N LEU A 435 20.14 7.42 2.80
CA LEU A 435 20.29 5.97 2.51
C LEU A 435 19.71 5.57 1.14
N GLY A 436 18.61 6.21 0.73
CA GLY A 436 18.00 6.02 -0.59
C GLY A 436 18.93 6.32 -1.77
N ARG A 437 19.74 7.38 -1.72
CA ARG A 437 20.67 7.72 -2.82
C ARG A 437 21.81 6.71 -2.95
N PHE A 438 22.28 6.15 -1.83
CA PHE A 438 23.31 5.12 -1.86
C PHE A 438 22.80 3.85 -2.54
N MET A 439 21.56 3.45 -2.23
CA MET A 439 20.90 2.29 -2.85
C MET A 439 20.58 2.52 -4.33
N ASP A 440 20.21 3.74 -4.73
CA ASP A 440 19.91 4.06 -6.13
C ASP A 440 21.17 4.01 -7.02
N ARG A 441 22.34 4.40 -6.48
CA ARG A 441 23.62 4.37 -7.21
C ARG A 441 24.03 2.95 -7.65
N HIS A 442 23.62 1.92 -6.92
CA HIS A 442 23.83 0.51 -7.26
C HIS A 442 22.52 -0.28 -7.14
N SER A 443 21.64 -0.18 -8.14
CA SER A 443 20.29 -0.75 -8.08
C SER A 443 20.25 -2.29 -7.90
N TRP A 444 21.34 -3.01 -8.21
CA TRP A 444 21.46 -4.44 -7.87
C TRP A 444 21.70 -4.66 -6.37
N PHE A 445 22.56 -3.87 -5.75
CA PHE A 445 22.81 -3.88 -4.30
C PHE A 445 21.53 -3.49 -3.53
N GLY A 446 20.79 -2.50 -4.02
CA GLY A 446 19.48 -2.13 -3.47
C GLY A 446 18.45 -3.27 -3.54
N ARG A 447 18.33 -3.95 -4.68
CA ARG A 447 17.41 -5.09 -4.85
C ARG A 447 17.79 -6.30 -3.98
N LEU A 448 19.08 -6.61 -3.89
CA LEU A 448 19.58 -7.70 -3.04
C LEU A 448 19.28 -7.43 -1.57
N ASN A 449 19.54 -6.21 -1.08
CA ASN A 449 19.23 -5.83 0.29
C ASN A 449 17.74 -5.85 0.59
N MET A 450 16.89 -5.39 -0.34
CA MET A 450 15.43 -5.48 -0.19
C MET A 450 14.97 -6.94 -0.11
N LEU A 451 15.53 -7.83 -0.95
CA LEU A 451 15.23 -9.25 -0.90
C LEU A 451 15.69 -9.89 0.42
N LEU A 452 16.89 -9.55 0.89
CA LEU A 452 17.43 -10.05 2.16
C LEU A 452 16.58 -9.57 3.35
N LEU A 453 16.12 -8.31 3.33
CA LEU A 453 15.23 -7.76 4.34
C LEU A 453 13.88 -8.49 4.31
N VAL A 454 13.28 -8.72 3.14
CA VAL A 454 12.02 -9.48 2.99
C VAL A 454 12.15 -10.92 3.48
N VAL A 455 13.24 -11.62 3.14
CA VAL A 455 13.50 -12.97 3.64
C VAL A 455 13.71 -12.96 5.15
N SER A 456 14.45 -11.98 5.67
CA SER A 456 14.69 -11.83 7.11
C SER A 456 13.39 -11.57 7.89
N ILE A 457 12.42 -10.85 7.31
CA ILE A 457 11.09 -10.62 7.90
C ILE A 457 10.35 -11.92 8.14
N LEU A 458 10.65 -13.02 7.44
CA LEU A 458 10.02 -14.33 7.64
C LEU A 458 10.81 -15.25 8.58
N THR A 459 12.02 -14.87 8.99
CA THR A 459 12.90 -15.71 9.83
C THR A 459 13.10 -15.12 11.24
N PRO A 460 13.53 -15.93 12.23
CA PRO A 460 13.86 -15.42 13.57
C PRO A 460 15.09 -14.49 13.58
N TYR A 461 15.89 -14.51 12.50
CA TYR A 461 17.13 -13.74 12.38
C TYR A 461 16.95 -12.25 12.03
N LEU A 462 15.71 -11.75 11.97
CA LEU A 462 15.43 -10.33 11.65
C LEU A 462 16.26 -9.36 12.51
N GLY A 463 16.36 -9.61 13.82
CA GLY A 463 17.10 -8.74 14.75
C GLY A 463 18.58 -8.61 14.38
N TYR A 464 19.27 -9.72 14.11
CA TYR A 464 20.67 -9.71 13.68
C TYR A 464 20.88 -9.00 12.36
N VAL A 465 20.05 -9.30 11.35
CA VAL A 465 20.14 -8.71 10.02
C VAL A 465 19.93 -7.19 10.10
N ALA A 466 18.88 -6.77 10.81
CA ALA A 466 18.57 -5.37 11.05
C ALA A 466 19.72 -4.65 11.75
N LEU A 467 20.27 -5.24 12.82
CA LEU A 467 21.38 -4.66 13.56
C LEU A 467 22.62 -4.47 12.68
N ILE A 468 22.99 -5.49 11.90
CA ILE A 468 24.11 -5.41 10.96
C ILE A 468 23.90 -4.28 9.95
N TYR A 469 22.70 -4.18 9.37
CA TYR A 469 22.38 -3.09 8.44
C TYR A 469 22.50 -1.72 9.08
N MET A 470 22.01 -1.57 10.31
CA MET A 470 22.07 -0.30 11.02
C MET A 470 23.50 0.04 11.45
N PHE A 471 24.34 -0.93 11.80
CA PHE A 471 25.78 -0.71 12.02
C PHE A 471 26.51 -0.29 10.75
N LEU A 472 26.24 -0.94 9.62
CA LEU A 472 26.78 -0.53 8.32
C LEU A 472 26.35 0.91 8.00
N TYR A 473 25.12 1.30 8.35
CA TYR A 473 24.66 2.67 8.20
C TYR A 473 25.40 3.65 9.11
N VAL A 474 25.60 3.31 10.39
CA VAL A 474 26.40 4.11 11.35
C VAL A 474 27.81 4.37 10.82
N LEU A 475 28.44 3.37 10.20
CA LEU A 475 29.80 3.45 9.65
C LEU A 475 29.88 4.09 8.26
N SER A 476 28.73 4.26 7.58
CA SER A 476 28.69 4.81 6.22
C SER A 476 29.43 6.15 6.04
N PRO A 477 29.42 7.11 7.01
CA PRO A 477 30.16 8.37 6.87
C PRO A 477 31.68 8.21 6.81
N LEU A 478 32.26 7.11 7.30
CA LEU A 478 33.71 6.86 7.19
C LEU A 478 34.13 6.61 5.74
N ILE A 479 33.23 6.05 4.94
CA ILE A 479 33.43 5.75 3.53
C ILE A 479 33.00 6.95 2.68
N THR A 480 31.85 7.55 3.00
CA THR A 480 31.23 8.63 2.22
C THR A 480 31.77 10.02 2.57
N GLY A 481 32.37 10.22 3.74
CA GLY A 481 32.95 11.49 4.18
C GLY A 481 34.14 11.98 3.35
N ARG A 482 34.64 11.15 2.41
CA ARG A 482 35.65 11.53 1.40
C ARG A 482 35.05 12.12 0.12
N ILE A 483 33.72 12.11 -0.04
CA ILE A 483 33.05 12.66 -1.21
C ILE A 483 32.72 14.14 -0.94
N LEU A 484 33.44 15.04 -1.62
CA LEU A 484 33.18 16.47 -1.54
C LEU A 484 31.84 16.82 -2.22
N PRO A 485 31.01 17.71 -1.64
CA PRO A 485 29.71 18.09 -2.21
C PRO A 485 29.80 18.74 -3.60
N ASN A 486 30.99 19.23 -4.01
CA ASN A 486 31.21 19.82 -5.33
C ASN A 486 31.29 18.82 -6.48
N GLN A 487 31.56 17.53 -6.23
CA GLN A 487 31.53 16.52 -7.30
C GLN A 487 30.09 16.11 -7.66
N GLU A 488 29.12 16.26 -6.76
CA GLU A 488 27.71 15.92 -7.02
C GLU A 488 26.96 16.94 -7.89
N LYS A 489 27.47 18.18 -8.03
CA LYS A 489 26.90 19.14 -9.00
C LYS A 489 27.17 18.74 -10.45
N THR A 490 28.22 17.98 -10.73
CA THR A 490 28.58 17.57 -12.09
C THR A 490 27.71 16.41 -12.59
N ASP A 491 27.20 15.58 -11.68
CA ASP A 491 26.28 14.47 -11.98
C ASP A 491 24.79 14.91 -12.03
N GLN A 492 24.51 16.21 -11.91
CA GLN A 492 23.16 16.80 -11.99
C GLN A 492 22.77 17.29 -13.40
N LYS A 493 23.48 16.85 -14.45
CA LYS A 493 23.07 17.08 -15.85
C LYS A 493 22.48 15.84 -16.50
#